data_AF-A0A829YD35-F1
#
_entry.id   AF-A0A829YD35-F1
#
_cell.length_a   1.000
_cell.length_b   1.000
_cell.length_c   1.000
_cell.angle_alpha   90.00
_cell.angle_beta   90.00
_cell.angle_gamma   90.00
#
_symmetry.space_group_name_H-M   'P 1'
#
loop_
_entity.id
_entity.type
_entity.pdbx_description
1 polymer ?
#
loop_
_entity_poly.entity_id
_entity_poly.type
_entity_poly.pdbx_seq_one_letter_code
_entity_poly.pdbx_strand_id
1 'polypeptide(L)'
;MRLLVTTFNSPDYNMDEAFHFKKAALDSKLLDTDRMSELWSSFPQELGHTAAAPGIRAIERHGARLFSFLSLSLHAGKGWKRLIEPKHLPVLKRWLASLYEEPVDCWVIGGHHDIRYDRPVCWGDDEVADLVGFHIDEQDELCWFGSRTAKAGEDRLERLPMRDARAKLRSVRLMLVLGCNAVPVARFGEHWDKPMAQRWREWLRPTGAKPLIIGWFSTQSMPLNTESLHAAPKFWSSMADLKRELNLGADALKVLCEQYPLRVAQAWGDACYHAFNASKKRSKLWGLKWQGVPPVKKGQFGSGCGAVLPDGSIYHANHKYRGAGAEQPLIHVGDLP
;
A
#
# COMPACT_ATOMS: atom_id res chain seq x y z
N MET A 1 5.58 9.78 -15.87
CA MET A 1 5.24 9.52 -14.45
C MET A 1 5.32 8.04 -14.13
N ARG A 2 6.04 7.66 -13.07
CA ARG A 2 6.45 6.28 -12.77
C ARG A 2 5.67 5.63 -11.64
N LEU A 3 5.32 4.36 -11.86
CA LEU A 3 4.75 3.44 -10.86
C LEU A 3 5.84 2.58 -10.20
N LEU A 4 5.75 2.39 -8.88
CA LEU A 4 6.45 1.34 -8.14
C LEU A 4 5.42 0.52 -7.33
N VAL A 5 5.54 -0.80 -7.33
CA VAL A 5 4.66 -1.72 -6.58
C VAL A 5 5.49 -2.63 -5.69
N THR A 6 5.50 -2.39 -4.39
CA THR A 6 6.20 -3.23 -3.39
C THR A 6 5.17 -3.99 -2.57
N THR A 7 5.02 -5.30 -2.82
CA THR A 7 3.95 -6.12 -2.21
C THR A 7 4.47 -7.37 -1.49
N PHE A 8 3.91 -7.61 -0.30
CA PHE A 8 4.28 -8.62 0.70
C PHE A 8 2.97 -9.23 1.23
N ASN A 9 2.33 -10.16 0.53
CA ASN A 9 1.19 -10.94 1.01
C ASN A 9 1.12 -12.29 0.29
N SER A 10 0.67 -13.38 0.93
CA SER A 10 0.33 -14.67 0.30
C SER A 10 -0.22 -14.48 -1.13
N PRO A 11 0.26 -15.27 -2.12
CA PRO A 11 0.12 -15.00 -3.56
C PRO A 11 -1.30 -14.79 -4.08
N ASP A 12 -2.33 -15.02 -3.26
CA ASP A 12 -3.72 -14.96 -3.70
C ASP A 12 -4.51 -13.77 -3.14
N TYR A 13 -4.04 -13.05 -2.11
CA TYR A 13 -4.91 -12.11 -1.38
C TYR A 13 -4.89 -10.65 -1.89
N ASN A 14 -3.71 -9.99 -1.95
CA ASN A 14 -3.57 -8.61 -2.45
C ASN A 14 -2.76 -8.52 -3.75
N MET A 15 -2.12 -9.62 -4.16
CA MET A 15 -1.24 -9.65 -5.33
C MET A 15 -2.03 -9.41 -6.62
N ASP A 16 -3.26 -9.95 -6.69
CA ASP A 16 -4.11 -9.79 -7.88
C ASP A 16 -4.61 -8.35 -8.03
N GLU A 17 -5.05 -7.70 -6.94
CA GLU A 17 -5.37 -6.27 -6.98
C GLU A 17 -4.15 -5.43 -7.36
N ALA A 18 -2.94 -5.78 -6.91
CA ALA A 18 -1.72 -5.07 -7.31
C ALA A 18 -1.45 -5.21 -8.83
N PHE A 19 -1.69 -6.37 -9.43
CA PHE A 19 -1.62 -6.56 -10.88
C PHE A 19 -2.69 -5.73 -11.60
N HIS A 20 -3.94 -5.79 -11.16
CA HIS A 20 -5.05 -5.01 -11.73
C HIS A 20 -4.81 -3.50 -11.62
N PHE A 21 -4.31 -3.04 -10.48
CA PHE A 21 -3.96 -1.64 -10.27
C PHE A 21 -2.88 -1.18 -11.19
N LYS A 22 -1.79 -1.95 -11.28
CA LYS A 22 -0.70 -1.66 -12.19
C LYS A 22 -1.13 -1.62 -13.65
N LYS A 23 -1.85 -2.65 -14.11
CA LYS A 23 -2.34 -2.72 -15.49
C LYS A 23 -3.24 -1.54 -15.82
N ALA A 24 -4.25 -1.28 -14.98
CA ALA A 24 -5.20 -0.19 -15.20
C ALA A 24 -4.54 1.20 -15.11
N ALA A 25 -3.52 1.37 -14.26
CA ALA A 25 -2.75 2.61 -14.18
C ALA A 25 -2.02 2.92 -15.49
N LEU A 26 -1.37 1.92 -16.09
CA LEU A 26 -0.68 2.07 -17.37
C LEU A 26 -1.68 2.28 -18.52
N ASP A 27 -2.77 1.51 -18.55
CA ASP A 27 -3.83 1.66 -19.56
C ASP A 27 -4.48 3.05 -19.54
N SER A 28 -4.60 3.67 -18.35
CA SER A 28 -5.19 5.00 -18.16
C SER A 28 -4.35 6.14 -18.75
N LYS A 29 -3.07 5.89 -19.08
CA LYS A 29 -2.09 6.89 -19.54
C LYS A 29 -1.90 8.07 -18.55
N LEU A 30 -2.16 7.83 -17.27
CA LEU A 30 -1.75 8.70 -16.16
C LEU A 30 -0.37 8.31 -15.64
N LEU A 31 0.06 7.08 -15.87
CA LEU A 31 1.43 6.62 -15.65
C LEU A 31 1.95 6.06 -16.97
N ASP A 32 3.23 6.27 -17.27
CA ASP A 32 3.87 5.88 -18.53
C ASP A 32 4.95 4.81 -18.32
N THR A 33 5.46 4.72 -17.10
CA THR A 33 6.60 3.90 -16.74
C THR A 33 6.29 3.09 -15.50
N ASP A 34 6.88 1.90 -15.45
CA ASP A 34 6.69 0.97 -14.37
C ASP A 34 8.04 0.38 -13.97
N ARG A 35 8.44 0.70 -12.73
CA ARG A 35 9.76 0.36 -12.21
C ARG A 35 10.00 -1.15 -12.19
N MET A 36 8.97 -1.95 -11.92
CA MET A 36 9.14 -3.40 -11.87
C MET A 36 9.36 -4.02 -13.25
N SER A 37 8.79 -3.45 -14.32
CA SER A 37 9.09 -3.90 -15.69
C SER A 37 10.44 -3.40 -16.20
N GLU A 38 10.85 -2.18 -15.84
CA GLU A 38 12.18 -1.64 -16.16
C GLU A 38 13.30 -2.56 -15.64
N LEU A 39 13.12 -3.09 -14.43
CA LEU A 39 14.10 -3.96 -13.76
C LEU A 39 13.98 -5.44 -14.15
N TRP A 40 13.05 -5.81 -15.03
CA TRP A 40 12.74 -7.21 -15.32
C TRP A 40 13.90 -7.97 -15.97
N SER A 41 14.53 -7.37 -16.98
CA SER A 41 15.66 -7.98 -17.69
C SER A 41 16.96 -7.97 -16.88
N SER A 42 17.08 -7.06 -15.91
CA SER A 42 18.23 -6.92 -15.02
C SER A 42 18.05 -7.64 -13.68
N PHE A 43 16.98 -8.42 -13.50
CA PHE A 43 16.75 -9.16 -12.27
C PHE A 43 17.86 -10.21 -12.03
N PRO A 44 18.59 -10.15 -10.90
CA PRO A 44 19.65 -11.11 -10.63
C PRO A 44 19.07 -12.50 -10.37
N GLN A 45 19.34 -13.44 -11.29
CA GLN A 45 18.78 -14.80 -11.25
C GLN A 45 19.14 -15.55 -9.96
N GLU A 46 20.29 -15.24 -9.35
CA GLU A 46 20.69 -15.82 -8.07
C GLU A 46 19.78 -15.42 -6.89
N LEU A 47 19.04 -14.31 -6.97
CA LEU A 47 18.03 -13.94 -5.96
C LEU A 47 16.69 -14.64 -6.21
N GLY A 48 16.53 -15.21 -7.40
CA GLY A 48 15.30 -15.84 -7.87
C GLY A 48 14.89 -17.05 -7.03
N HIS A 49 13.57 -17.23 -6.93
CA HIS A 49 12.96 -18.48 -6.53
C HIS A 49 13.09 -19.53 -7.64
N THR A 50 13.46 -20.75 -7.29
CA THR A 50 13.53 -21.90 -8.19
C THR A 50 12.84 -23.11 -7.56
N ALA A 51 12.66 -24.19 -8.32
CA ALA A 51 12.18 -25.46 -7.76
C ALA A 51 13.06 -25.99 -6.62
N ALA A 52 14.36 -25.68 -6.64
CA ALA A 52 15.34 -26.15 -5.66
C ALA A 52 15.63 -25.14 -4.52
N ALA A 53 15.24 -23.87 -4.66
CA ALA A 53 15.60 -22.83 -3.69
C ALA A 53 14.52 -21.74 -3.53
N PRO A 54 14.12 -21.38 -2.29
CA PRO A 54 13.24 -20.25 -2.04
C PRO A 54 13.95 -18.92 -2.35
N GLY A 55 13.20 -17.87 -2.69
CA GLY A 55 13.76 -16.59 -3.13
C GLY A 55 12.68 -15.63 -3.62
N ILE A 56 13.06 -14.62 -4.39
CA ILE A 56 12.10 -13.66 -4.97
C ILE A 56 11.50 -14.26 -6.24
N ARG A 57 10.17 -14.23 -6.36
CA ARG A 57 9.50 -14.74 -7.57
C ARG A 57 9.27 -13.60 -8.55
N ALA A 58 9.77 -13.72 -9.78
CA ALA A 58 9.33 -12.87 -10.88
C ALA A 58 8.03 -13.47 -11.46
N ILE A 59 6.94 -12.70 -11.47
CA ILE A 59 5.61 -13.16 -11.87
C ILE A 59 5.04 -12.21 -12.93
N GLU A 60 4.53 -12.77 -14.04
CA GLU A 60 3.78 -12.02 -15.04
C GLU A 60 2.34 -12.53 -15.08
N ARG A 61 1.36 -11.64 -14.89
CA ARG A 61 -0.08 -11.94 -14.92
C ARG A 61 -0.83 -10.73 -15.48
N HIS A 62 -1.93 -10.98 -16.20
CA HIS A 62 -2.79 -9.93 -16.75
C HIS A 62 -2.04 -8.89 -17.60
N GLY A 63 -0.90 -9.25 -18.20
CA GLY A 63 -0.03 -8.34 -18.96
C GLY A 63 0.80 -7.38 -18.09
N ALA A 64 0.91 -7.63 -16.78
CA ALA A 64 1.73 -6.86 -15.84
C ALA A 64 2.75 -7.76 -15.13
N ARG A 65 3.92 -7.19 -14.81
CA ARG A 65 5.07 -7.89 -14.22
C ARG A 65 5.30 -7.48 -12.77
N LEU A 66 5.44 -8.39 -11.82
CA LEU A 66 5.75 -8.05 -10.43
C LEU A 66 6.80 -8.98 -9.85
N PHE A 67 7.63 -8.45 -8.96
CA PHE A 67 8.46 -9.26 -8.08
C PHE A 67 7.69 -9.54 -6.79
N SER A 68 7.46 -10.81 -6.51
CA SER A 68 6.77 -11.30 -5.32
C SER A 68 7.80 -11.55 -4.21
N PHE A 69 7.71 -10.74 -3.16
CA PHE A 69 8.52 -10.83 -1.93
C PHE A 69 7.97 -11.84 -0.91
N LEU A 70 7.04 -12.68 -1.36
CA LEU A 70 6.20 -13.58 -0.56
C LEU A 70 6.90 -14.88 -0.23
N SER A 71 7.73 -15.32 -1.17
CA SER A 71 8.48 -16.57 -1.07
C SER A 71 9.69 -16.46 -0.15
N LEU A 72 9.82 -15.33 0.55
CA LEU A 72 10.88 -15.05 1.51
C LEU A 72 10.55 -15.60 2.90
N SER A 73 9.28 -15.58 3.30
CA SER A 73 8.80 -16.17 4.57
C SER A 73 8.40 -17.65 4.46
N LEU A 74 8.31 -18.21 3.24
CA LEU A 74 7.97 -19.63 3.04
C LEU A 74 8.94 -20.55 3.80
N HIS A 75 8.39 -21.44 4.62
CA HIS A 75 9.09 -22.41 5.48
C HIS A 75 9.97 -21.80 6.59
N ALA A 76 9.40 -20.98 7.46
CA ALA A 76 10.10 -20.38 8.61
C ALA A 76 11.29 -19.49 8.19
N GLY A 77 11.03 -18.52 7.28
CA GLY A 77 12.01 -17.51 6.89
C GLY A 77 13.19 -18.02 6.04
N LYS A 78 13.16 -19.27 5.54
CA LYS A 78 14.25 -19.87 4.75
C LYS A 78 14.60 -19.07 3.49
N GLY A 79 13.61 -18.47 2.83
CA GLY A 79 13.83 -17.63 1.65
C GLY A 79 14.64 -16.39 2.00
N TRP A 80 14.22 -15.63 3.02
CA TRP A 80 14.98 -14.49 3.51
C TRP A 80 16.38 -14.90 3.94
N LYS A 81 16.49 -15.95 4.78
CA LYS A 81 17.76 -16.47 5.28
C LYS A 81 18.77 -16.76 4.18
N ARG A 82 18.31 -17.33 3.06
CA ARG A 82 19.16 -17.58 1.90
C ARG A 82 19.66 -16.26 1.29
N LEU A 83 18.79 -15.28 1.09
CA LEU A 83 19.16 -14.05 0.40
C LEU A 83 20.14 -13.17 1.18
N ILE A 84 20.14 -13.29 2.51
CA ILE A 84 21.08 -12.58 3.40
C ILE A 84 22.42 -13.28 3.58
N GLU A 85 22.60 -14.50 3.03
CA GLU A 85 23.91 -15.18 3.07
C GLU A 85 25.00 -14.28 2.44
N PRO A 86 26.25 -14.28 2.95
CA PRO A 86 27.29 -13.34 2.50
C PRO A 86 27.52 -13.30 0.99
N LYS A 87 27.30 -14.41 0.29
CA LYS A 87 27.38 -14.49 -1.18
C LYS A 87 26.27 -13.72 -1.92
N HIS A 88 25.06 -13.66 -1.35
CA HIS A 88 23.88 -13.06 -1.98
C HIS A 88 23.60 -11.64 -1.46
N LEU A 89 24.00 -11.34 -0.22
CA LEU A 89 23.72 -10.08 0.45
C LEU A 89 24.16 -8.83 -0.35
N PRO A 90 25.36 -8.77 -0.98
CA PRO A 90 25.75 -7.62 -1.79
C PRO A 90 24.86 -7.44 -3.02
N VAL A 91 24.44 -8.54 -3.65
CA VAL A 91 23.57 -8.53 -4.84
C VAL A 91 22.15 -8.12 -4.45
N LEU A 92 21.64 -8.66 -3.34
CA LEU A 92 20.34 -8.28 -2.77
C LEU A 92 20.30 -6.78 -2.45
N LYS A 93 21.30 -6.26 -1.73
CA LYS A 93 21.38 -4.83 -1.37
C LYS A 93 21.34 -3.92 -2.59
N ARG A 94 22.16 -4.22 -3.61
CA ARG A 94 22.17 -3.45 -4.86
C ARG A 94 20.82 -3.51 -5.58
N TRP A 95 20.22 -4.70 -5.67
CA TRP A 95 18.96 -4.84 -6.36
C TRP A 95 17.79 -4.16 -5.63
N LEU A 96 17.71 -4.25 -4.30
CA LEU A 96 16.70 -3.53 -3.52
C LEU A 96 16.87 -2.00 -3.65
N ALA A 97 18.11 -1.50 -3.62
CA ALA A 97 18.38 -0.08 -3.86
C ALA A 97 17.91 0.36 -5.24
N SER A 98 18.05 -0.50 -6.26
CA SER A 98 17.59 -0.21 -7.61
C SER A 98 16.09 0.05 -7.73
N LEU A 99 15.27 -0.43 -6.78
CA LEU A 99 13.84 -0.11 -6.75
C LEU A 99 13.58 1.40 -6.58
N TYR A 100 14.53 2.12 -5.99
CA TYR A 100 14.40 3.54 -5.62
C TYR A 100 15.39 4.45 -6.37
N GLU A 101 16.15 3.96 -7.35
CA GLU A 101 17.15 4.79 -8.07
C GLU A 101 16.51 5.90 -8.92
N GLU A 102 15.29 5.68 -9.39
CA GLU A 102 14.53 6.59 -10.24
C GLU A 102 13.38 7.26 -9.48
N PRO A 103 12.98 8.49 -9.85
CA PRO A 103 11.81 9.13 -9.27
C PRO A 103 10.54 8.29 -9.45
N VAL A 104 9.75 8.19 -8.38
CA VAL A 104 8.47 7.49 -8.34
C VAL A 104 7.34 8.49 -8.10
N ASP A 105 6.29 8.45 -8.90
CA ASP A 105 5.13 9.35 -8.80
C ASP A 105 3.92 8.66 -8.15
N CYS A 106 3.78 7.35 -8.39
CA CYS A 106 2.78 6.50 -7.74
C CYS A 106 3.45 5.32 -7.06
N TRP A 107 3.22 5.15 -5.76
CA TRP A 107 3.79 4.04 -4.99
C TRP A 107 2.68 3.18 -4.38
N VAL A 108 2.63 1.92 -4.79
CA VAL A 108 1.75 0.91 -4.22
C VAL A 108 2.54 0.10 -3.21
N ILE A 109 2.02 0.03 -1.99
CA ILE A 109 2.57 -0.76 -0.91
C ILE A 109 1.53 -1.79 -0.50
N GLY A 110 1.84 -3.08 -0.61
CA GLY A 110 0.94 -4.14 -0.19
C GLY A 110 1.51 -4.98 0.95
N GLY A 111 0.71 -5.25 1.98
CA GLY A 111 1.06 -6.19 3.04
C GLY A 111 0.11 -6.16 4.24
N HIS A 112 0.49 -6.85 5.31
CA HIS A 112 -0.20 -6.80 6.60
C HIS A 112 0.56 -5.84 7.54
N HIS A 113 -0.08 -5.35 8.59
CA HIS A 113 0.66 -4.74 9.70
C HIS A 113 0.81 -5.80 10.78
N ASP A 114 2.03 -6.02 11.29
CA ASP A 114 2.19 -6.72 12.56
C ASP A 114 1.65 -5.77 13.66
N ILE A 115 0.81 -6.32 14.52
CA ILE A 115 0.19 -5.62 15.66
C ILE A 115 1.27 -5.26 16.71
N ARG A 116 2.46 -5.86 16.64
CA ARG A 116 3.60 -5.60 17.52
C ARG A 116 4.49 -4.47 16.98
N TYR A 117 4.13 -3.24 17.35
CA TYR A 117 4.98 -2.04 17.46
C TYR A 117 5.77 -1.59 16.20
N ASP A 118 5.93 -0.27 16.05
CA ASP A 118 6.92 0.47 15.22
C ASP A 118 7.20 0.15 13.71
N ARG A 119 6.57 -0.85 13.06
CA ARG A 119 6.97 -1.32 11.71
C ARG A 119 5.87 -1.11 10.66
N PRO A 120 5.84 -0.01 9.87
CA PRO A 120 4.77 0.20 8.92
C PRO A 120 5.06 -0.64 7.67
N VAL A 121 4.42 -1.81 7.59
CA VAL A 121 4.33 -2.79 6.48
C VAL A 121 5.26 -3.99 6.58
N CYS A 122 4.67 -5.14 6.86
CA CYS A 122 5.37 -6.41 6.82
C CYS A 122 4.47 -7.58 6.42
N TRP A 123 5.08 -8.73 6.23
CA TRP A 123 4.38 -9.96 5.96
C TRP A 123 5.09 -11.16 6.56
N GLY A 124 4.32 -11.99 7.23
CA GLY A 124 4.69 -13.30 7.72
C GLY A 124 3.61 -13.78 8.67
N ASP A 125 3.84 -14.93 9.29
CA ASP A 125 2.88 -15.53 10.20
C ASP A 125 3.12 -14.97 11.60
N ASP A 126 2.14 -14.25 12.15
CA ASP A 126 2.21 -13.68 13.52
C ASP A 126 2.40 -14.77 14.58
N GLU A 127 2.00 -16.01 14.29
CA GLU A 127 2.22 -17.16 15.17
C GLU A 127 3.64 -17.75 15.04
N VAL A 128 4.35 -17.51 13.93
CA VAL A 128 5.67 -18.11 13.63
C VAL A 128 6.82 -17.09 13.62
N ALA A 129 6.50 -15.80 13.62
CA ALA A 129 7.40 -14.65 13.72
C ALA A 129 8.59 -14.61 12.75
N ASP A 130 8.43 -15.26 11.59
CA ASP A 130 9.29 -15.08 10.43
C ASP A 130 8.65 -14.09 9.45
N LEU A 131 9.01 -12.82 9.58
CA LEU A 131 8.43 -11.71 8.81
C LEU A 131 9.45 -11.18 7.80
N VAL A 132 8.98 -10.74 6.64
CA VAL A 132 9.72 -9.88 5.72
C VAL A 132 8.87 -8.66 5.40
N GLY A 133 9.48 -7.50 5.43
CA GLY A 133 8.78 -6.25 5.20
C GLY A 133 9.73 -5.12 4.94
N PHE A 134 9.20 -3.92 5.02
CA PHE A 134 10.01 -2.73 5.08
C PHE A 134 9.31 -1.69 5.94
N HIS A 135 10.10 -0.93 6.67
CA HIS A 135 9.59 0.09 7.58
C HIS A 135 10.43 1.36 7.46
N ILE A 136 10.01 2.41 8.17
CA ILE A 136 10.90 3.54 8.43
C ILE A 136 11.49 3.31 9.81
N ASP A 137 12.81 3.14 9.89
CA ASP A 137 13.51 2.81 11.13
C ASP A 137 13.68 4.03 12.06
N GLU A 138 14.36 3.81 13.18
CA GLU A 138 14.64 4.82 14.21
C GLU A 138 15.60 5.92 13.72
N GLN A 139 16.41 5.62 12.69
CA GLN A 139 17.28 6.57 12.01
C GLN A 139 16.51 7.33 10.91
N ASP A 140 15.20 7.12 10.82
CA ASP A 140 14.31 7.70 9.82
C ASP A 140 14.67 7.24 8.39
N GLU A 141 15.31 6.08 8.22
CA GLU A 141 15.63 5.50 6.92
C GLU A 141 14.57 4.48 6.49
N LEU A 142 14.33 4.39 5.18
CA LEU A 142 13.54 3.28 4.63
C LEU A 142 14.36 2.01 4.76
N CYS A 143 13.86 1.00 5.45
CA CYS A 143 14.61 -0.18 5.77
C CYS A 143 13.85 -1.43 5.40
N TRP A 144 14.43 -2.28 4.55
CA TRP A 144 13.94 -3.64 4.35
C TRP A 144 14.39 -4.50 5.51
N PHE A 145 13.51 -5.36 6.00
CA PHE A 145 13.83 -6.22 7.13
C PHE A 145 13.34 -7.64 6.96
N GLY A 146 14.03 -8.55 7.66
CA GLY A 146 13.50 -9.84 8.04
C GLY A 146 13.57 -10.03 9.55
N SER A 147 12.50 -10.54 10.15
CA SER A 147 12.42 -10.90 11.57
C SER A 147 12.40 -12.41 11.73
N ARG A 148 12.93 -12.90 12.85
CA ARG A 148 12.82 -14.29 13.33
C ARG A 148 12.62 -14.25 14.83
N THR A 149 11.53 -14.80 15.37
CA THR A 149 11.54 -15.16 16.80
C THR A 149 12.45 -16.37 16.98
N ALA A 150 13.56 -16.19 17.68
CA ALA A 150 14.16 -17.34 18.35
C ALA A 150 13.16 -17.87 19.39
N LYS A 151 13.13 -19.19 19.64
CA LYS A 151 12.36 -19.83 20.74
C LYS A 151 12.66 -19.25 22.15
N ALA A 152 13.52 -18.22 22.25
CA ALA A 152 13.99 -17.58 23.47
C ALA A 152 13.96 -16.05 23.39
N GLY A 153 12.99 -15.44 22.68
CA GLY A 153 12.68 -14.00 22.85
C GLY A 153 13.71 -12.99 22.30
N GLU A 154 14.75 -13.44 21.59
CA GLU A 154 15.66 -12.55 20.87
C GLU A 154 15.25 -12.45 19.39
N ASP A 155 14.60 -11.34 19.03
CA ASP A 155 14.37 -10.97 17.64
C ASP A 155 15.71 -10.55 17.00
N ARG A 156 16.26 -11.39 16.13
CA ARG A 156 17.33 -10.93 15.22
C ARG A 156 16.69 -10.27 14.00
N LEU A 157 16.53 -8.96 14.08
CA LEU A 157 16.12 -8.12 12.97
C LEU A 157 17.31 -7.84 12.05
N GLU A 158 17.28 -8.40 10.86
CA GLU A 158 18.25 -8.02 9.82
C GLU A 158 17.70 -6.87 9.00
N ARG A 159 18.35 -5.71 9.12
CA ARG A 159 17.95 -4.43 8.55
C ARG A 159 18.82 -4.08 7.34
N LEU A 160 18.20 -3.72 6.22
CA LEU A 160 18.84 -3.25 4.99
C LEU A 160 18.33 -1.84 4.66
N PRO A 161 19.02 -0.79 5.14
CA PRO A 161 18.63 0.58 4.87
C PRO A 161 18.83 0.95 3.40
N MET A 162 17.83 1.59 2.82
CA MET A 162 17.81 2.11 1.46
C MET A 162 18.15 3.60 1.51
N ARG A 163 19.46 3.89 1.58
CA ARG A 163 19.97 5.26 1.52
C ARG A 163 19.43 5.98 0.29
N ASP A 164 19.13 7.26 0.43
CA ASP A 164 18.57 8.14 -0.59
C ASP A 164 17.14 7.82 -1.08
N ALA A 165 16.52 6.71 -0.65
CA ALA A 165 15.17 6.35 -1.07
C ALA A 165 14.16 7.48 -0.78
N ARG A 166 14.29 8.17 0.36
CA ARG A 166 13.44 9.31 0.71
C ARG A 166 13.52 10.42 -0.35
N ALA A 167 14.72 10.78 -0.80
CA ALA A 167 14.93 11.81 -1.81
C ALA A 167 14.32 11.41 -3.16
N LYS A 168 14.32 10.13 -3.49
CA LYS A 168 13.79 9.57 -4.74
C LYS A 168 12.27 9.46 -4.73
N LEU A 169 11.69 9.28 -3.53
CA LEU A 169 10.25 9.30 -3.30
C LEU A 169 9.66 10.72 -3.14
N ARG A 170 10.45 11.78 -3.29
CA ARG A 170 9.97 13.18 -3.25
C ARG A 170 8.91 13.51 -4.32
N SER A 171 8.92 12.74 -5.42
CA SER A 171 7.97 12.90 -6.53
C SER A 171 6.64 12.19 -6.28
N VAL A 172 6.51 11.39 -5.22
CA VAL A 172 5.28 10.63 -4.97
C VAL A 172 4.12 11.59 -4.75
N ARG A 173 3.04 11.39 -5.52
CA ARG A 173 1.78 12.15 -5.45
C ARG A 173 0.59 11.29 -5.09
N LEU A 174 0.63 10.02 -5.48
CA LEU A 174 -0.36 9.03 -5.11
C LEU A 174 0.31 7.86 -4.42
N MET A 175 -0.15 7.50 -3.22
CA MET A 175 0.20 6.24 -2.59
C MET A 175 -1.04 5.38 -2.42
N LEU A 176 -0.93 4.10 -2.76
CA LEU A 176 -1.94 3.11 -2.43
C LEU A 176 -1.36 2.16 -1.39
N VAL A 177 -2.05 2.02 -0.27
CA VAL A 177 -1.70 1.05 0.76
C VAL A 177 -2.72 -0.09 0.73
N LEU A 178 -2.29 -1.22 0.16
CA LEU A 178 -3.01 -2.49 0.06
C LEU A 178 -2.77 -3.33 1.32
N GLY A 179 -3.38 -2.92 2.43
CA GLY A 179 -3.32 -3.60 3.71
C GLY A 179 -4.49 -3.19 4.62
N CYS A 180 -4.59 -3.80 5.79
CA CYS A 180 -5.48 -3.34 6.86
C CYS A 180 -4.96 -2.02 7.48
N ASN A 181 -5.87 -1.19 8.00
CA ASN A 181 -5.57 0.09 8.66
C ASN A 181 -4.71 1.10 7.87
N ALA A 182 -4.79 1.11 6.54
CA ALA A 182 -4.11 2.09 5.70
C ALA A 182 -4.51 3.53 6.06
N VAL A 183 -5.82 3.75 6.23
CA VAL A 183 -6.40 5.06 6.53
C VAL A 183 -6.87 5.07 8.00
N PRO A 184 -6.54 6.12 8.78
CA PRO A 184 -7.02 6.28 10.15
C PRO A 184 -8.54 6.10 10.25
N VAL A 185 -9.04 5.44 11.30
CA VAL A 185 -10.44 5.57 11.70
C VAL A 185 -10.52 6.65 12.77
N ALA A 186 -11.43 7.61 12.64
CA ALA A 186 -11.68 8.58 13.70
C ALA A 186 -12.30 7.87 14.91
N ARG A 187 -11.45 7.43 15.85
CA ARG A 187 -11.85 6.77 17.10
C ARG A 187 -11.55 7.71 18.27
N PHE A 188 -12.43 7.72 19.26
CA PHE A 188 -12.24 8.44 20.53
C PHE A 188 -10.99 7.94 21.24
N GLY A 189 -9.92 8.73 21.30
CA GLY A 189 -8.88 8.74 22.35
C GLY A 189 -8.11 7.45 22.65
N GLU A 190 -8.37 6.33 21.96
CA GLU A 190 -7.60 5.10 22.02
C GLU A 190 -6.61 5.09 20.86
N HIS A 191 -5.55 5.88 21.02
CA HIS A 191 -4.16 5.59 20.66
C HIS A 191 -3.92 4.25 19.93
N TRP A 192 -4.17 4.22 18.61
CA TRP A 192 -3.50 3.31 17.69
C TRP A 192 -2.40 4.15 17.01
N ASP A 193 -1.26 4.27 17.68
CA ASP A 193 -0.38 5.46 17.70
C ASP A 193 0.44 5.82 16.45
N LYS A 194 -0.11 5.57 15.26
CA LYS A 194 0.06 6.34 14.02
C LYS A 194 -0.41 5.45 12.87
N PRO A 195 -1.61 5.70 12.32
CA PRO A 195 -2.08 5.02 11.12
C PRO A 195 -0.99 5.06 10.04
N MET A 196 -0.78 3.97 9.30
CA MET A 196 0.37 3.83 8.41
C MET A 196 0.53 5.01 7.44
N ALA A 197 -0.58 5.53 6.90
CA ALA A 197 -0.58 6.73 6.06
C ALA A 197 0.05 7.96 6.74
N GLN A 198 -0.17 8.16 8.04
CA GLN A 198 0.42 9.27 8.79
C GLN A 198 1.94 9.13 8.88
N ARG A 199 2.47 7.94 9.22
CA ARG A 199 3.92 7.72 9.28
C ARG A 199 4.59 7.94 7.93
N TRP A 200 3.97 7.49 6.84
CA TRP A 200 4.48 7.76 5.48
C TRP A 200 4.50 9.25 5.14
N ARG A 201 3.46 10.01 5.51
CA ARG A 201 3.42 11.47 5.31
C ARG A 201 4.48 12.19 6.15
N GLU A 202 4.59 11.86 7.44
CA GLU A 202 5.57 12.46 8.35
C GLU A 202 7.00 12.27 7.83
N TRP A 203 7.31 11.07 7.33
CA TRP A 203 8.62 10.73 6.79
C TRP A 203 8.95 11.44 5.48
N LEU A 204 7.97 11.57 4.58
CA LEU A 204 8.12 12.25 3.29
C LEU A 204 8.10 13.79 3.41
N ARG A 205 7.49 14.35 4.47
CA ARG A 205 7.34 15.80 4.69
C ARG A 205 8.62 16.62 4.47
N PRO A 206 9.81 16.22 4.97
CA PRO A 206 11.05 16.99 4.76
C PRO A 206 11.46 17.15 3.30
N THR A 207 10.98 16.27 2.40
CA THR A 207 11.26 16.36 0.96
C THR A 207 10.32 17.32 0.22
N GLY A 208 9.30 17.85 0.91
CA GLY A 208 8.22 18.63 0.30
C GLY A 208 7.13 17.78 -0.36
N ALA A 209 7.28 16.45 -0.40
CA ALA A 209 6.24 15.55 -0.90
C ALA A 209 5.00 15.59 0.01
N LYS A 210 3.83 15.74 -0.60
CA LYS A 210 2.51 15.70 0.06
C LYS A 210 1.62 14.70 -0.68
N PRO A 211 1.90 13.39 -0.56
CA PRO A 211 1.14 12.40 -1.30
C PRO A 211 -0.31 12.35 -0.80
N LEU A 212 -1.23 12.19 -1.74
CA LEU A 212 -2.56 11.68 -1.45
C LEU A 212 -2.44 10.17 -1.23
N ILE A 213 -2.86 9.69 -0.06
CA ILE A 213 -2.78 8.27 0.29
C ILE A 213 -4.18 7.68 0.27
N ILE A 214 -4.42 6.69 -0.58
CA ILE A 214 -5.65 5.90 -0.64
C ILE A 214 -5.45 4.52 -0.01
N GLY A 215 -6.53 3.94 0.53
CA GLY A 215 -6.50 2.58 1.05
C GLY A 215 -7.78 2.18 1.76
N TRP A 216 -7.66 1.16 2.61
CA TRP A 216 -8.74 0.62 3.44
C TRP A 216 -8.61 1.08 4.89
N PHE A 217 -9.71 1.46 5.54
CA PHE A 217 -9.78 1.63 6.99
C PHE A 217 -10.55 0.44 7.56
N SER A 218 -9.88 -0.43 8.33
CA SER A 218 -10.48 -1.50 9.11
C SER A 218 -9.37 -2.32 9.77
N THR A 219 -9.69 -2.95 10.91
CA THR A 219 -8.88 -4.01 11.52
C THR A 219 -8.83 -5.28 10.67
N GLN A 220 -9.73 -5.42 9.69
CA GLN A 220 -9.70 -6.50 8.70
C GLN A 220 -9.08 -6.02 7.38
N SER A 221 -8.35 -6.91 6.70
CA SER A 221 -7.83 -6.63 5.36
C SER A 221 -8.98 -6.32 4.38
N MET A 222 -8.65 -5.56 3.33
CA MET A 222 -9.56 -5.33 2.20
C MET A 222 -10.13 -6.67 1.68
N PRO A 223 -11.40 -6.71 1.22
CA PRO A 223 -12.05 -7.94 0.78
C PRO A 223 -11.21 -8.73 -0.22
N LEU A 224 -11.02 -10.00 0.10
CA LEU A 224 -10.05 -10.89 -0.54
C LEU A 224 -10.58 -11.45 -1.87
N ASN A 225 -9.65 -11.70 -2.79
CA ASN A 225 -9.75 -12.22 -4.17
C ASN A 225 -10.66 -13.44 -4.44
N THR A 226 -11.40 -13.97 -3.46
CA THR A 226 -12.24 -15.16 -3.65
C THR A 226 -13.42 -14.93 -4.61
N GLU A 227 -13.70 -13.69 -4.98
CA GLU A 227 -14.81 -13.31 -5.86
C GLU A 227 -14.38 -12.51 -7.12
N SER A 228 -13.08 -12.41 -7.43
CA SER A 228 -12.53 -11.64 -8.58
C SER A 228 -13.03 -10.19 -8.65
N LEU A 229 -13.11 -9.52 -7.49
CA LEU A 229 -13.59 -8.15 -7.36
C LEU A 229 -12.40 -7.20 -7.23
N HIS A 230 -12.33 -6.21 -8.12
CA HIS A 230 -11.21 -5.28 -8.20
C HIS A 230 -11.70 -3.84 -8.25
N ALA A 231 -11.16 -2.99 -7.36
CA ALA A 231 -11.48 -1.56 -7.36
C ALA A 231 -10.67 -0.85 -8.45
N ALA A 232 -9.43 -1.31 -8.68
CA ALA A 232 -8.49 -0.55 -9.49
C ALA A 232 -8.92 -0.22 -10.93
N PRO A 233 -9.56 -1.13 -11.70
CA PRO A 233 -10.01 -0.79 -13.06
C PRO A 233 -11.00 0.39 -13.07
N LYS A 234 -11.97 0.40 -12.16
CA LYS A 234 -12.94 1.50 -12.06
C LYS A 234 -12.29 2.79 -11.57
N PHE A 235 -11.38 2.69 -10.59
CA PHE A 235 -10.64 3.86 -10.09
C PHE A 235 -9.86 4.56 -11.21
N TRP A 236 -9.06 3.82 -11.96
CA TRP A 236 -8.24 4.39 -13.03
C TRP A 236 -9.06 4.87 -14.24
N SER A 237 -10.19 4.22 -14.54
CA SER A 237 -11.15 4.75 -15.52
C SER A 237 -11.67 6.12 -15.09
N SER A 238 -12.10 6.27 -13.83
CA SER A 238 -12.57 7.55 -13.30
C SER A 238 -11.46 8.60 -13.31
N MET A 239 -10.22 8.24 -12.98
CA MET A 239 -9.09 9.17 -13.05
C MET A 239 -8.81 9.63 -14.49
N ALA A 240 -8.95 8.75 -15.48
CA ALA A 240 -8.84 9.10 -16.89
C ALA A 240 -9.98 10.02 -17.35
N ASP A 241 -11.21 9.81 -16.85
CA ASP A 241 -12.34 10.71 -17.05
C ASP A 241 -12.05 12.10 -16.49
N LEU A 242 -11.55 12.18 -15.25
CA LEU A 242 -11.15 13.43 -14.61
C LEU A 242 -10.06 14.17 -15.42
N LYS A 243 -9.05 13.45 -15.92
CA LYS A 243 -8.01 14.00 -16.80
C LYS A 243 -8.62 14.66 -18.04
N ARG A 244 -9.60 14.01 -18.69
CA ARG A 244 -10.28 14.54 -19.88
C ARG A 244 -11.17 15.74 -19.55
N GLU A 245 -11.99 15.62 -18.52
CA GLU A 245 -12.90 16.66 -18.07
C GLU A 245 -12.16 17.96 -17.74
N LEU A 246 -11.01 17.85 -17.06
CA LEU A 246 -10.19 18.98 -16.62
C LEU A 246 -9.13 19.40 -17.66
N ASN A 247 -9.12 18.78 -18.86
CA ASN A 247 -8.14 19.04 -19.93
C ASN A 247 -6.67 19.02 -19.46
N LEU A 248 -6.29 17.99 -18.69
CA LEU A 248 -4.97 17.88 -18.07
C LEU A 248 -3.95 17.20 -18.99
N GLY A 249 -2.72 17.75 -19.01
CA GLY A 249 -1.61 17.29 -19.84
C GLY A 249 -0.82 16.08 -19.28
N ALA A 250 0.48 16.06 -19.54
CA ALA A 250 1.38 14.95 -19.15
C ALA A 250 1.49 14.76 -17.63
N ASP A 251 1.38 15.85 -16.85
CA ASP A 251 1.45 15.86 -15.38
C ASP A 251 0.08 15.65 -14.71
N ALA A 252 -0.89 15.06 -15.41
CA ALA A 252 -2.27 14.96 -14.93
C ALA A 252 -2.41 14.30 -13.54
N LEU A 253 -1.67 13.23 -13.23
CA LEU A 253 -1.73 12.59 -11.90
C LEU A 253 -1.32 13.57 -10.80
N LYS A 254 -0.22 14.32 -11.01
CA LYS A 254 0.24 15.33 -10.06
C LYS A 254 -0.83 16.40 -9.86
N VAL A 255 -1.38 16.95 -10.93
CA VAL A 255 -2.42 18.00 -10.85
C VAL A 255 -3.67 17.47 -10.13
N LEU A 256 -4.13 16.26 -10.46
CA LEU A 256 -5.29 15.63 -9.79
C LEU A 256 -5.04 15.47 -8.29
N CYS A 257 -3.87 14.97 -7.89
CA CYS A 257 -3.55 14.76 -6.47
C CYS A 257 -3.31 16.06 -5.70
N GLU A 258 -2.75 17.10 -6.32
CA GLU A 258 -2.43 18.37 -5.64
C GLU A 258 -3.62 19.35 -5.62
N GLN A 259 -4.38 19.45 -6.71
CA GLN A 259 -5.42 20.48 -6.88
C GLN A 259 -6.84 19.93 -6.78
N TYR A 260 -7.04 18.63 -7.05
CA TYR A 260 -8.34 17.96 -6.97
C TYR A 260 -8.34 16.73 -6.06
N PRO A 261 -7.69 16.77 -4.88
CA PRO A 261 -7.47 15.57 -4.05
C PRO A 261 -8.77 14.91 -3.61
N LEU A 262 -9.82 15.69 -3.32
CA LEU A 262 -11.12 15.15 -2.95
C LEU A 262 -11.76 14.35 -4.09
N ARG A 263 -11.60 14.79 -5.35
CA ARG A 263 -12.14 14.07 -6.51
C ARG A 263 -11.43 12.72 -6.72
N VAL A 264 -10.11 12.67 -6.47
CA VAL A 264 -9.34 11.42 -6.48
C VAL A 264 -9.81 10.48 -5.36
N ALA A 265 -10.01 11.01 -4.15
CA ALA A 265 -10.50 10.23 -3.02
C ALA A 265 -11.91 9.68 -3.24
N GLN A 266 -12.81 10.48 -3.84
CA GLN A 266 -14.14 10.07 -4.25
C GLN A 266 -14.10 8.99 -5.34
N ALA A 267 -13.24 9.14 -6.35
CA ALA A 267 -13.05 8.12 -7.37
C ALA A 267 -12.60 6.77 -6.78
N TRP A 268 -11.73 6.80 -5.76
CA TRP A 268 -11.35 5.60 -5.01
C TRP A 268 -12.52 5.02 -4.22
N GLY A 269 -13.27 5.87 -3.50
CA GLY A 269 -14.48 5.48 -2.78
C GLY A 269 -15.53 4.82 -3.67
N ASP A 270 -15.80 5.41 -4.84
CA ASP A 270 -16.73 4.90 -5.86
C ASP A 270 -16.28 3.53 -6.35
N ALA A 271 -15.00 3.42 -6.72
CA ALA A 271 -14.43 2.20 -7.22
C ALA A 271 -14.55 1.04 -6.22
N CYS A 272 -14.18 1.29 -4.96
CA CYS A 272 -14.35 0.30 -3.91
C CYS A 272 -15.84 -0.04 -3.66
N TYR A 273 -16.72 0.97 -3.66
CA TYR A 273 -18.14 0.78 -3.38
C TYR A 273 -18.77 -0.12 -4.44
N HIS A 274 -18.51 0.17 -5.72
CA HIS A 274 -18.97 -0.66 -6.82
C HIS A 274 -18.39 -2.08 -6.74
N ALA A 275 -17.11 -2.21 -6.41
CA ALA A 275 -16.45 -3.51 -6.30
C ALA A 275 -17.04 -4.35 -5.15
N PHE A 276 -17.18 -3.79 -3.94
CA PHE A 276 -17.45 -4.60 -2.75
C PHE A 276 -18.82 -4.39 -2.08
N ASN A 277 -19.70 -3.49 -2.54
CA ASN A 277 -21.02 -3.30 -1.93
C ASN A 277 -22.16 -4.12 -2.57
N ALA A 278 -21.91 -4.82 -3.68
CA ALA A 278 -22.96 -5.41 -4.53
C ALA A 278 -23.80 -6.57 -3.92
N SER A 279 -23.59 -7.00 -2.66
CA SER A 279 -24.43 -8.05 -2.03
C SER A 279 -24.60 -7.92 -0.51
N LYS A 280 -25.68 -8.50 0.06
CA LYS A 280 -25.95 -8.54 1.52
C LYS A 280 -24.86 -9.23 2.35
N LYS A 281 -24.08 -10.16 1.76
CA LYS A 281 -22.93 -10.78 2.44
C LYS A 281 -21.73 -9.82 2.45
N ARG A 282 -21.59 -9.01 1.40
CA ARG A 282 -20.48 -8.07 1.19
C ARG A 282 -20.73 -6.68 1.81
N SER A 283 -21.98 -6.30 2.07
CA SER A 283 -22.32 -5.10 2.83
C SER A 283 -21.78 -5.12 4.27
N LYS A 284 -21.41 -6.30 4.79
CA LYS A 284 -20.69 -6.46 6.07
C LYS A 284 -19.24 -5.99 5.98
N LEU A 285 -18.61 -6.06 4.80
CA LEU A 285 -17.28 -5.51 4.53
C LEU A 285 -17.32 -3.98 4.40
N TRP A 286 -18.48 -3.43 4.04
CA TRP A 286 -18.81 -1.99 4.10
C TRP A 286 -19.46 -1.59 5.43
N GLY A 287 -19.26 -2.39 6.48
CA GLY A 287 -20.00 -2.28 7.74
C GLY A 287 -19.39 -1.29 8.73
N LEU A 288 -19.97 -0.09 8.81
CA LEU A 288 -20.86 0.27 9.92
C LEU A 288 -21.80 1.38 9.49
N LYS A 289 -22.97 1.40 10.13
CA LYS A 289 -23.93 2.51 10.14
C LYS A 289 -23.25 3.78 10.70
N TRP A 290 -22.43 4.46 9.90
CA TRP A 290 -22.06 5.86 10.06
C TRP A 290 -23.35 6.70 9.90
N GLN A 291 -24.15 6.73 10.96
CA GLN A 291 -25.07 7.83 11.21
C GLN A 291 -24.23 8.89 11.91
N GLY A 292 -24.30 10.15 11.44
CA GLY A 292 -23.40 11.23 11.81
C GLY A 292 -23.02 11.24 13.29
N VAL A 293 -21.71 11.36 13.54
CA VAL A 293 -20.96 11.55 14.81
C VAL A 293 -21.82 12.05 16.00
N PRO A 294 -21.70 11.60 17.29
CA PRO A 294 -20.81 10.61 17.97
C PRO A 294 -21.56 9.57 18.90
N PRO A 295 -20.89 8.75 19.75
CA PRO A 295 -19.79 7.83 19.48
C PRO A 295 -20.33 6.46 19.02
N VAL A 296 -19.59 5.80 18.13
CA VAL A 296 -19.76 4.37 17.89
C VAL A 296 -19.47 3.64 19.20
N LYS A 297 -20.46 2.90 19.73
CA LYS A 297 -20.32 2.17 21.01
C LYS A 297 -19.04 1.34 21.02
N LYS A 298 -18.40 1.21 22.20
CA LYS A 298 -17.24 0.34 22.43
C LYS A 298 -17.48 -1.03 21.77
N GLY A 299 -16.63 -1.42 20.82
CA GLY A 299 -16.73 -2.70 20.09
C GLY A 299 -17.39 -2.66 18.70
N GLN A 300 -17.87 -1.51 18.24
CA GLN A 300 -18.31 -1.32 16.85
C GLN A 300 -17.16 -0.67 16.04
N PHE A 301 -16.69 -1.35 14.98
CA PHE A 301 -15.64 -0.87 14.07
C PHE A 301 -16.21 -0.60 12.69
N GLY A 302 -15.93 0.57 12.12
CA GLY A 302 -16.27 0.85 10.72
C GLY A 302 -15.24 0.22 9.80
N SER A 303 -15.71 -0.29 8.66
CA SER A 303 -14.85 -0.74 7.57
C SER A 303 -15.25 -0.07 6.26
N GLY A 304 -14.26 0.31 5.46
CA GLY A 304 -14.48 0.93 4.15
C GLY A 304 -13.20 1.44 3.51
N CYS A 305 -13.34 2.11 2.38
CA CYS A 305 -12.24 2.79 1.71
C CYS A 305 -12.12 4.22 2.18
N GLY A 306 -10.90 4.74 2.23
CA GLY A 306 -10.68 6.14 2.56
C GLY A 306 -9.46 6.71 1.89
N ALA A 307 -9.18 7.96 2.22
CA ALA A 307 -7.97 8.64 1.83
C ALA A 307 -7.47 9.58 2.94
N VAL A 308 -6.16 9.80 2.96
CA VAL A 308 -5.54 10.95 3.62
C VAL A 308 -5.10 11.91 2.53
N LEU A 309 -5.70 13.10 2.52
CA LEU A 309 -5.46 14.13 1.51
C LEU A 309 -4.09 14.83 1.75
N PRO A 310 -3.56 15.58 0.77
CA PRO A 310 -2.26 16.24 0.90
C PRO A 310 -2.13 17.18 2.10
N ASP A 311 -3.22 17.83 2.50
CA ASP A 311 -3.31 18.71 3.68
C ASP A 311 -3.39 17.91 5.00
N GLY A 312 -3.65 16.61 4.93
CA GLY A 312 -3.82 15.73 6.08
C GLY A 312 -5.24 15.62 6.57
N SER A 313 -6.22 16.15 5.84
CA SER A 313 -7.60 15.80 6.06
C SER A 313 -7.88 14.35 5.64
N ILE A 314 -8.85 13.74 6.29
CA ILE A 314 -9.24 12.35 6.09
C ILE A 314 -10.61 12.32 5.41
N TYR A 315 -10.70 11.47 4.39
CA TYR A 315 -11.92 11.13 3.69
C TYR A 315 -12.26 9.65 3.93
N HIS A 316 -13.53 9.34 4.22
CA HIS A 316 -14.01 7.97 4.49
C HIS A 316 -15.24 7.63 3.65
N ALA A 317 -15.08 6.88 2.57
CA ALA A 317 -16.21 6.30 1.87
C ALA A 317 -16.99 5.38 2.83
N ASN A 318 -18.28 5.68 3.05
CA ASN A 318 -19.12 4.94 4.00
C ASN A 318 -20.28 4.25 3.27
N HIS A 319 -21.01 3.35 3.94
CA HIS A 319 -22.13 2.62 3.33
C HIS A 319 -23.29 3.48 2.77
N LYS A 320 -23.42 4.76 3.18
CA LYS A 320 -24.40 5.72 2.61
C LYS A 320 -23.88 6.45 1.38
N TYR A 321 -22.59 6.31 1.08
CA TYR A 321 -21.99 6.78 -0.14
C TYR A 321 -22.68 6.11 -1.33
N ARG A 322 -23.57 6.84 -2.01
CA ARG A 322 -24.30 6.37 -3.20
C ARG A 322 -23.62 6.77 -4.51
N GLY A 323 -22.34 7.10 -4.44
CA GLY A 323 -21.61 7.79 -5.51
C GLY A 323 -22.03 9.26 -5.66
N ALA A 324 -21.12 10.04 -6.26
CA ALA A 324 -21.21 11.46 -6.63
C ALA A 324 -22.30 12.32 -5.94
N GLY A 325 -21.89 13.14 -4.95
CA GLY A 325 -22.70 14.25 -4.43
C GLY A 325 -23.03 14.23 -2.94
N ALA A 326 -22.66 13.18 -2.20
CA ALA A 326 -22.72 13.21 -0.74
C ALA A 326 -21.48 13.93 -0.20
N GLU A 327 -21.63 15.21 0.15
CA GLU A 327 -20.63 15.93 0.95
C GLU A 327 -20.45 15.18 2.27
N GLN A 328 -19.28 14.56 2.43
CA GLN A 328 -18.87 14.03 3.72
C GLN A 328 -18.01 15.07 4.42
N PRO A 329 -18.18 15.25 5.74
CA PRO A 329 -17.28 16.10 6.50
C PRO A 329 -15.87 15.51 6.42
N LEU A 330 -14.91 16.34 6.00
CA LEU A 330 -13.49 16.06 6.15
C LEU A 330 -13.12 16.22 7.62
N ILE A 331 -12.26 15.33 8.12
CA ILE A 331 -11.71 15.41 9.47
C ILE A 331 -10.21 15.71 9.33
N HIS A 332 -9.69 16.77 9.94
CA HIS A 332 -8.25 16.98 9.93
C HIS A 332 -7.56 16.04 10.92
N VAL A 333 -6.42 15.47 10.53
CA VAL A 333 -5.62 14.60 11.41
C VAL A 333 -5.25 15.30 12.73
N GLY A 334 -5.09 16.63 12.73
CA GLY A 334 -4.81 17.40 13.95
C GLY A 334 -6.02 17.61 14.87
N ASP A 335 -7.24 17.34 14.38
CA ASP A 335 -8.48 17.42 15.13
C ASP A 335 -8.87 16.06 15.74
N LEU A 336 -8.10 15.01 15.45
CA LEU A 336 -8.23 13.72 16.12
C LEU A 336 -7.59 13.84 17.52
N PRO A 337 -8.34 13.56 18.60
CA PRO A 337 -7.89 13.74 19.98
C PRO A 337 -6.70 12.88 20.37
#